data_AF-H8XV14-F1
#
_entry.id   AF-H8XV14-F1
#
_cell.length_a   1.000
_cell.length_b   1.000
_cell.length_c   1.000
_cell.angle_alpha   90.00
_cell.angle_beta   90.00
_cell.angle_gamma   90.00
#
_symmetry.space_group_name_H-M   'P 1'
#
loop_
_entity.id
_entity.type
_entity.pdbx_description
1 polymer ?
#
loop_
_entity_poly.entity_id
_entity_poly.type
_entity_poly.pdbx_seq_one_letter_code
_entity_poly.pdbx_strand_id
1 'polypeptide(L)'
;MTVIIIIAVVGLLIYFGTRKKSEQTFIDNKQSSNTSTPSGQTNSTRQKFQSKISDLPFPDRIDAIVWHIKAIDKGLANNDLDLANLSYAKLIESIRQQNVTENGIFDDHLQTIRKEYDEFRAYYGLEYPQQFLPPSQRQKTQSASTIQNSPKPTVTSNNSKLKTLLSELGSKGHAEYPLLRKEYAVTSGMPYTDFSGWVIEQLKAKDYNSLYAFVKEYYLGKDSDTYSEQELKKTFEKFLTKNFKALFSNIDEQAIFEIQAFFILKRGIDDFNREFWIAEDKEAELLCKILSVYSFEIVPNSFEPLIKKANKFLREMRKDVEFWKDYKNYKIEELQNEYKLETTNGLEKKLKQINAGERLHFFDFATVYSYRKFWNGDSSYKTRSFGINELDSVKKISELGIFDSVNDINAIPEITSKGELKETAEKAGFEIKKSWTMDKIFENLMKSEQGQGFLQEFVKGKSILAFKDEYRNDLTIIFKHQEKIKRTVDLITMM
;
A
#
# COMPACT_ATOMS: atom_id res chain seq x y z
N MET A 1 -17.41 -8.90 41.86
CA MET A 1 -17.23 -9.79 40.69
C MET A 1 -16.68 -9.04 39.47
N THR A 2 -17.11 -7.80 39.22
CA THR A 2 -16.63 -6.95 38.10
C THR A 2 -15.17 -6.49 38.24
N VAL A 3 -14.67 -6.27 39.46
CA VAL A 3 -13.28 -5.83 39.72
C VAL A 3 -12.26 -6.97 39.53
N ILE A 4 -12.66 -8.22 39.77
CA ILE A 4 -11.79 -9.40 39.62
C ILE A 4 -11.59 -9.74 38.12
N ILE A 5 -12.57 -9.46 37.28
CA ILE A 5 -12.49 -9.68 35.82
C ILE A 5 -11.56 -8.65 35.17
N ILE A 6 -11.54 -7.40 35.64
CA ILE A 6 -10.64 -6.36 35.10
C ILE A 6 -9.17 -6.64 35.46
N ILE A 7 -8.90 -7.12 36.67
CA ILE A 7 -7.52 -7.51 37.08
C ILE A 7 -7.05 -8.75 36.31
N ALA A 8 -7.95 -9.69 36.01
CA ALA A 8 -7.61 -10.87 35.19
C ALA A 8 -7.32 -10.51 33.72
N VAL A 9 -8.04 -9.54 33.14
CA VAL A 9 -7.83 -9.08 31.75
C VAL A 9 -6.56 -8.23 31.64
N VAL A 10 -6.29 -7.35 32.60
CA VAL A 10 -5.04 -6.56 32.64
C VAL A 10 -3.83 -7.45 32.96
N GLY A 11 -3.98 -8.45 33.82
CA GLY A 11 -2.96 -9.47 34.09
C GLY A 11 -2.65 -10.35 32.88
N LEU A 12 -3.66 -10.72 32.08
CA LEU A 12 -3.46 -11.45 30.82
C LEU A 12 -2.73 -10.60 29.77
N LEU A 13 -3.07 -9.31 29.65
CA LEU A 13 -2.43 -8.42 28.67
C LEU A 13 -0.96 -8.13 29.02
N ILE A 14 -0.60 -8.05 30.31
CA ILE A 14 0.79 -7.92 30.77
C ILE A 14 1.56 -9.25 30.62
N TYR A 15 0.89 -10.40 30.82
CA TYR A 15 1.49 -11.73 30.65
C TYR A 15 1.79 -12.06 29.17
N PHE A 16 0.97 -11.61 28.22
CA PHE A 16 1.26 -11.73 26.79
C PHE A 16 2.28 -10.71 26.28
N GLY A 17 2.40 -9.53 26.92
CA GLY A 17 3.37 -8.50 26.55
C GLY A 17 4.84 -8.80 26.91
N THR A 18 5.12 -9.84 27.72
CA THR A 18 6.47 -10.12 28.25
C THR A 18 7.07 -11.46 27.83
N ARG A 19 6.39 -12.28 27.01
CA ARG A 19 6.87 -13.62 26.64
C ARG A 19 7.11 -13.82 25.14
N LYS A 20 8.27 -13.35 24.67
CA LYS A 20 9.26 -14.09 23.84
C LYS A 20 10.42 -13.17 23.41
N LYS A 21 11.32 -12.88 24.36
CA LYS A 21 12.76 -12.92 24.10
C LYS A 21 13.19 -14.34 24.46
N SER A 22 13.35 -15.22 23.47
CA SER A 22 14.15 -16.42 23.67
C SER A 22 15.52 -16.13 23.08
N GLU A 23 16.49 -15.91 23.97
CA GLU A 23 17.91 -16.05 23.68
C GLU A 23 18.11 -17.39 22.97
N GLN A 24 18.67 -17.34 21.75
CA GLN A 24 19.12 -18.54 21.06
C GLN A 24 20.63 -18.60 21.24
N THR A 25 21.03 -19.35 22.27
CA THR A 25 22.39 -19.83 22.49
C THR A 25 22.91 -20.55 21.24
N PHE A 26 24.06 -20.09 20.77
CA PHE A 26 24.91 -20.77 19.79
C PHE A 26 25.19 -22.22 20.25
N ILE A 27 24.84 -23.20 19.42
CA ILE A 27 25.45 -24.53 19.47
C ILE A 27 25.94 -24.83 18.06
N ASP A 28 27.27 -24.81 17.93
CA ASP A 28 28.01 -25.32 16.78
C ASP A 28 27.65 -26.80 16.55
N ASN A 29 27.22 -27.13 15.34
CA ASN A 29 27.32 -28.49 14.84
C ASN A 29 28.08 -28.49 13.52
N LYS A 30 29.41 -28.55 13.64
CA LYS A 30 30.29 -29.13 12.63
C LYS A 30 29.87 -30.60 12.43
N GLN A 31 29.27 -30.91 11.29
CA GLN A 31 29.37 -32.25 10.73
C GLN A 31 30.17 -32.20 9.43
N SER A 32 31.42 -32.59 9.63
CA SER A 32 32.41 -32.99 8.65
C SER A 32 31.88 -34.15 7.81
N SER A 33 32.02 -34.06 6.49
CA SER A 33 32.17 -35.24 5.64
C SER A 33 33.27 -34.97 4.63
N ASN A 34 34.49 -35.33 5.01
CA ASN A 34 35.62 -35.54 4.12
C ASN A 34 35.49 -36.93 3.50
N THR A 35 35.52 -37.00 2.17
CA THR A 35 36.04 -38.16 1.43
C THR A 35 36.69 -37.66 0.13
N SER A 36 38.01 -37.51 0.18
CA SER A 36 38.95 -37.45 -0.95
C SER A 36 39.20 -38.87 -1.49
N THR A 37 39.26 -39.11 -2.81
CA THR A 37 40.53 -39.28 -3.59
C THR A 37 40.30 -39.19 -5.13
N PRO A 38 41.35 -39.09 -5.99
CA PRO A 38 41.50 -38.00 -6.97
C PRO A 38 41.62 -38.44 -8.44
N SER A 39 41.48 -37.49 -9.39
CA SER A 39 42.44 -37.29 -10.50
C SER A 39 41.95 -36.25 -11.52
N GLY A 40 42.87 -35.37 -11.93
CA GLY A 40 42.95 -34.88 -13.31
C GLY A 40 42.25 -33.57 -13.70
N GLN A 41 43.07 -32.52 -13.83
CA GLN A 41 42.98 -31.43 -14.81
C GLN A 41 42.09 -30.22 -14.52
N THR A 42 42.76 -29.21 -13.95
CA THR A 42 42.77 -27.79 -14.37
C THR A 42 41.48 -27.21 -14.94
N ASN A 43 40.71 -26.55 -14.08
CA ASN A 43 40.04 -25.29 -14.40
C ASN A 43 40.02 -24.45 -13.11
N SER A 44 40.55 -23.23 -13.16
CA SER A 44 40.62 -22.34 -12.00
C SER A 44 39.22 -22.12 -11.43
N THR A 45 38.90 -22.79 -10.32
CA THR A 45 37.66 -22.60 -9.59
C THR A 45 37.77 -21.25 -8.89
N ARG A 46 37.37 -20.18 -9.58
CA ARG A 46 37.11 -18.89 -8.95
C ARG A 46 36.14 -19.16 -7.79
N GLN A 47 36.60 -18.94 -6.55
CA GLN A 47 35.76 -19.11 -5.34
C GLN A 47 34.48 -18.31 -5.55
N LYS A 48 33.31 -18.95 -5.60
CA LYS A 48 32.01 -18.27 -5.77
C LYS A 48 31.88 -17.16 -4.73
N PHE A 49 31.40 -15.99 -5.15
CA PHE A 49 31.17 -14.86 -4.25
C PHE A 49 30.17 -15.28 -3.17
N GLN A 50 30.49 -15.01 -1.90
CA GLN A 50 29.62 -15.28 -0.76
C GLN A 50 29.21 -13.95 -0.13
N SER A 51 27.89 -13.71 -0.08
CA SER A 51 27.35 -12.53 0.60
C SER A 51 27.46 -12.69 2.11
N LYS A 52 27.76 -11.59 2.82
CA LYS A 52 27.76 -11.53 4.29
C LYS A 52 26.61 -10.69 4.84
N ILE A 53 25.74 -10.19 3.97
CA ILE A 53 24.63 -9.30 4.33
C ILE A 53 23.57 -10.04 5.16
N SER A 54 23.43 -11.35 4.98
CA SER A 54 22.52 -12.19 5.78
C SER A 54 22.84 -12.17 7.29
N ASP A 55 24.08 -11.85 7.65
CA ASP A 55 24.56 -11.75 9.03
C ASP A 55 24.38 -10.36 9.67
N LEU A 56 23.91 -9.36 8.90
CA LEU A 56 23.73 -7.99 9.42
C LEU A 56 22.53 -7.90 10.39
N PRO A 57 22.72 -7.32 11.60
CA PRO A 57 21.65 -7.20 12.59
C PRO A 57 20.74 -5.99 12.29
N PHE A 58 19.60 -6.24 11.65
CA PHE A 58 18.53 -5.25 11.54
C PHE A 58 17.57 -5.34 12.74
N PRO A 59 17.53 -4.35 13.65
CA PRO A 59 16.67 -4.37 14.84
C PRO A 59 15.16 -4.32 14.51
N ASP A 60 14.78 -3.64 13.42
CA ASP A 60 13.41 -3.56 12.90
C ASP A 60 13.37 -4.05 11.44
N ARG A 61 13.38 -5.39 11.27
CA ARG A 61 13.35 -6.04 9.95
C ARG A 61 12.01 -5.79 9.26
N ILE A 62 12.00 -4.95 8.22
CA ILE A 62 10.91 -4.91 7.24
C ILE A 62 11.06 -6.08 6.27
N ASP A 63 9.97 -6.79 5.95
CA ASP A 63 9.98 -7.99 5.10
C ASP A 63 10.66 -7.78 3.74
N ALA A 64 10.62 -6.56 3.19
CA ALA A 64 11.31 -6.20 1.95
C ALA A 64 12.84 -6.34 2.05
N ILE A 65 13.45 -5.93 3.17
CA ILE A 65 14.90 -6.07 3.40
C ILE A 65 15.27 -7.56 3.46
N VAL A 66 14.52 -8.34 4.25
CA VAL A 66 14.75 -9.78 4.38
C VAL A 66 14.57 -10.50 3.04
N TRP A 67 13.57 -10.08 2.26
CA TRP A 67 13.31 -10.63 0.94
C TRP A 67 14.44 -10.34 -0.04
N HIS A 68 14.95 -9.10 -0.10
CA HIS A 68 16.07 -8.77 -0.97
C HIS A 68 17.33 -9.53 -0.60
N ILE A 69 17.62 -9.70 0.70
CA ILE A 69 18.73 -10.52 1.19
C ILE A 69 18.60 -11.97 0.71
N LYS A 70 17.41 -12.58 0.87
CA LYS A 70 17.15 -13.93 0.38
C LYS A 70 17.23 -14.04 -1.15
N ALA A 71 16.80 -13.00 -1.88
CA ALA A 71 16.88 -12.97 -3.33
C ALA A 71 18.35 -12.86 -3.83
N ILE A 72 19.20 -12.14 -3.09
CA ILE A 72 20.65 -12.12 -3.31
C ILE A 72 21.23 -13.52 -3.08
N ASP A 73 20.94 -14.15 -1.95
CA ASP A 73 21.44 -15.50 -1.64
C ASP A 73 21.00 -16.53 -2.68
N LYS A 74 19.72 -16.47 -3.10
CA LYS A 74 19.16 -17.32 -4.15
C LYS A 74 19.82 -17.07 -5.50
N GLY A 75 20.06 -15.80 -5.86
CA GLY A 75 20.75 -15.43 -7.09
C GLY A 75 22.18 -15.98 -7.12
N LEU A 76 22.92 -15.81 -6.02
CA LEU A 76 24.28 -16.34 -5.88
C LEU A 76 24.34 -17.87 -5.90
N ALA A 77 23.41 -18.54 -5.21
CA ALA A 77 23.34 -20.01 -5.17
C ALA A 77 23.06 -20.62 -6.56
N ASN A 78 22.14 -20.00 -7.31
CA ASN A 78 21.69 -20.47 -8.62
C ASN A 78 22.49 -19.89 -9.79
N ASN A 79 23.50 -19.05 -9.53
CA ASN A 79 24.26 -18.31 -10.54
C ASN A 79 23.38 -17.40 -11.44
N ASP A 80 22.27 -16.91 -10.89
CA ASP A 80 21.41 -15.89 -11.49
C ASP A 80 21.92 -14.51 -11.06
N LEU A 81 22.95 -14.05 -11.79
CA LEU A 81 23.67 -12.82 -11.47
C LEU A 81 22.81 -11.58 -11.68
N ASP A 82 21.83 -11.62 -12.60
CA ASP A 82 20.91 -10.51 -12.84
C ASP A 82 19.93 -10.34 -11.67
N LEU A 83 19.38 -11.44 -11.15
CA LEU A 83 18.57 -11.42 -9.94
C LEU A 83 19.37 -10.90 -8.74
N ALA A 84 20.61 -11.36 -8.55
CA ALA A 84 21.46 -10.88 -7.47
C ALA A 84 21.77 -9.38 -7.63
N ASN A 85 22.22 -8.95 -8.82
CA ASN A 85 22.56 -7.56 -9.13
C ASN A 85 21.38 -6.61 -8.89
N LEU A 86 20.18 -7.00 -9.36
CA LEU A 86 18.96 -6.23 -9.16
C LEU A 86 18.54 -6.19 -7.68
N SER A 87 18.66 -7.30 -6.97
CA SER A 87 18.25 -7.41 -5.57
C SER A 87 19.15 -6.62 -4.63
N TYR A 88 20.46 -6.55 -4.92
CA TYR A 88 21.39 -5.65 -4.23
C TYR A 88 20.99 -4.17 -4.38
N ALA A 89 20.69 -3.73 -5.60
CA ALA A 89 20.29 -2.35 -5.83
C ALA A 89 18.95 -2.00 -5.14
N LYS A 90 17.99 -2.93 -5.15
CA LYS A 90 16.70 -2.78 -4.44
C LYS A 90 16.85 -2.80 -2.92
N LEU A 91 17.77 -3.59 -2.38
CA LEU A 91 18.09 -3.61 -0.95
C LEU A 91 18.59 -2.24 -0.48
N ILE A 92 19.54 -1.66 -1.22
CA ILE A 92 20.09 -0.32 -0.94
C ILE A 92 18.99 0.74 -0.94
N GLU A 93 18.08 0.69 -1.92
CA GLU A 93 16.98 1.66 -2.00
C GLU A 93 15.94 1.47 -0.88
N SER A 94 15.60 0.23 -0.53
CA SER A 94 14.68 -0.07 0.57
C SER A 94 15.23 0.44 1.91
N ILE A 95 16.51 0.21 2.18
CA ILE A 95 17.17 0.71 3.39
C ILE A 95 17.27 2.24 3.35
N ARG A 96 17.58 2.85 2.20
CA ARG A 96 17.61 4.31 2.06
C ARG A 96 16.25 4.94 2.38
N GLN A 97 15.16 4.37 1.89
CA GLN A 97 13.80 4.85 2.16
C GLN A 97 13.42 4.71 3.64
N GLN A 98 13.77 3.58 4.26
CA GLN A 98 13.59 3.40 5.70
C GLN A 98 14.44 4.40 6.50
N ASN A 99 15.68 4.66 6.07
CA ASN A 99 16.60 5.56 6.75
C ASN A 99 16.17 7.04 6.68
N VAL A 100 15.43 7.44 5.64
CA VAL A 100 14.75 8.76 5.57
C VAL A 100 13.63 8.85 6.61
N THR A 101 12.92 7.75 6.84
CA THR A 101 11.82 7.68 7.82
C THR A 101 12.34 7.65 9.26
N GLU A 102 13.53 7.08 9.47
CA GLU A 102 14.14 6.86 10.79
C GLU A 102 15.29 7.82 11.13
N ASN A 103 15.47 8.92 10.38
CA ASN A 103 16.49 9.95 10.62
C ASN A 103 17.95 9.44 10.70
N GLY A 104 18.37 8.54 9.80
CA GLY A 104 19.80 8.16 9.66
C GLY A 104 20.27 6.98 10.51
N ILE A 105 19.38 6.24 11.18
CA ILE A 105 19.71 5.10 12.05
C ILE A 105 20.45 3.96 11.31
N PHE A 106 20.30 3.83 9.99
CA PHE A 106 20.87 2.74 9.19
C PHE A 106 22.05 3.12 8.29
N ASP A 107 22.68 4.28 8.49
CA ASP A 107 23.80 4.72 7.65
C ASP A 107 24.97 3.72 7.60
N ASP A 108 25.32 3.10 8.73
CA ASP A 108 26.39 2.10 8.82
C ASP A 108 26.05 0.80 8.06
N HIS A 109 24.78 0.39 8.10
CA HIS A 109 24.29 -0.77 7.34
C HIS A 109 24.32 -0.47 5.84
N LEU A 110 23.90 0.73 5.45
CA LEU A 110 23.89 1.17 4.06
C LEU A 110 25.32 1.23 3.49
N GLN A 111 26.30 1.68 4.27
CA GLN A 111 27.70 1.67 3.84
C GLN A 111 28.25 0.26 3.67
N THR A 112 27.97 -0.63 4.62
CA THR A 112 28.41 -2.04 4.55
C THR A 112 27.86 -2.73 3.30
N ILE A 113 26.56 -2.56 3.03
CA ILE A 113 25.90 -3.16 1.87
C ILE A 113 26.40 -2.58 0.55
N ARG A 114 26.64 -1.26 0.48
CA ARG A 114 27.22 -0.63 -0.71
C ARG A 114 28.61 -1.17 -1.01
N LYS A 115 29.44 -1.32 0.02
CA LYS A 115 30.79 -1.87 -0.13
C LYS A 115 30.76 -3.30 -0.65
N GLU A 116 29.94 -4.16 -0.05
CA GLU A 116 29.80 -5.56 -0.51
C GLU A 116 29.24 -5.63 -1.94
N TYR A 117 28.30 -4.74 -2.28
CA TYR A 117 27.75 -4.70 -3.63
C TYR A 117 28.79 -4.25 -4.66
N ASP A 118 29.63 -3.27 -4.33
CA ASP A 118 30.74 -2.84 -5.18
C ASP A 118 31.74 -3.98 -5.40
N GLU A 119 32.05 -4.74 -4.35
CA GLU A 119 32.89 -5.95 -4.43
C GLU A 119 32.25 -7.04 -5.30
N PHE A 120 30.95 -7.30 -5.15
CA PHE A 120 30.17 -8.23 -5.98
C PHE A 120 30.22 -7.85 -7.46
N ARG A 121 29.97 -6.57 -7.78
CA ARG A 121 29.98 -6.06 -9.16
C ARG A 121 31.37 -6.11 -9.78
N ALA A 122 32.41 -5.77 -9.02
CA ALA A 122 33.79 -5.88 -9.48
C ALA A 122 34.18 -7.34 -9.73
N TYR A 123 33.74 -8.26 -8.88
CA TYR A 123 34.03 -9.69 -9.00
C TYR A 123 33.45 -10.30 -10.28
N TYR A 124 32.22 -9.94 -10.64
CA TYR A 124 31.51 -10.47 -11.81
C TYR A 124 31.56 -9.57 -13.05
N GLY A 125 32.17 -8.39 -12.97
CA GLY A 125 32.22 -7.43 -14.08
C GLY A 125 30.85 -6.83 -14.42
N LEU A 126 29.99 -6.62 -13.42
CA LEU A 126 28.62 -6.17 -13.59
C LEU A 126 28.51 -4.65 -13.45
N GLU A 127 27.69 -4.04 -14.30
CA GLU A 127 27.35 -2.62 -14.16
C GLU A 127 26.29 -2.41 -13.06
N TYR A 128 26.32 -1.21 -12.45
CA TYR A 128 25.24 -0.80 -11.55
C TYR A 128 23.96 -0.61 -12.38
N PRO A 129 22.82 -1.21 -12.01
CA PRO A 129 21.61 -1.09 -12.82
C PRO A 129 21.19 0.37 -12.92
N GLN A 130 21.11 0.88 -14.16
CA GLN A 130 20.97 2.31 -14.44
C GLN A 130 19.71 2.92 -13.80
N GLN A 131 18.66 2.13 -13.63
CA GLN A 131 17.39 2.50 -12.99
C GLN A 131 17.52 2.89 -11.50
N PHE A 132 18.65 2.61 -10.84
CA PHE A 132 18.93 2.99 -9.45
C PHE A 132 20.00 4.07 -9.33
N LEU A 133 20.60 4.53 -10.44
CA LEU A 133 21.52 5.67 -10.40
C LEU A 133 20.76 6.95 -10.03
N PRO A 134 21.40 7.91 -9.32
CA PRO A 134 20.85 9.24 -9.14
C PRO A 134 20.52 9.91 -10.49
N PRO A 135 19.45 10.71 -10.61
CA PRO A 135 19.05 11.35 -11.87
C PRO A 135 20.19 12.13 -12.55
N SER A 136 21.06 12.78 -11.77
CA SER A 136 22.23 13.53 -12.25
C SER A 136 23.33 12.65 -12.87
N GLN A 137 23.36 11.37 -12.53
CA GLN A 137 24.33 10.40 -13.05
C GLN A 137 23.77 9.61 -14.25
N ARG A 138 22.45 9.51 -14.40
CA ARG A 138 21.79 8.94 -15.60
C ARG A 138 22.04 9.77 -16.86
N GLN A 139 22.21 11.09 -16.71
CA GLN A 139 22.38 12.01 -17.84
C GLN A 139 23.78 11.98 -18.48
N LYS A 140 24.81 11.39 -17.84
CA LYS A 140 26.20 11.51 -18.31
C LYS A 140 26.59 10.61 -19.49
N THR A 141 25.73 9.70 -19.94
CA THR A 141 26.02 8.81 -21.08
C THR A 141 25.25 9.17 -22.35
N GLN A 142 24.41 10.21 -22.32
CA GLN A 142 23.78 10.77 -23.52
C GLN A 142 24.52 12.04 -23.94
N SER A 143 25.45 11.87 -24.87
CA SER A 143 26.17 12.94 -25.54
C SER A 143 25.22 14.01 -26.07
N ALA A 144 25.42 15.24 -25.60
CA ALA A 144 25.05 16.52 -26.19
C ALA A 144 24.00 16.50 -27.32
N SER A 145 22.74 16.76 -26.96
CA SER A 145 21.88 17.59 -27.80
C SER A 145 21.19 18.64 -26.94
N THR A 146 21.57 19.87 -27.26
CA THR A 146 20.97 21.18 -27.04
C THR A 146 19.77 21.29 -26.10
N ILE A 147 19.92 22.18 -25.11
CA ILE A 147 18.86 22.81 -24.34
C ILE A 147 17.77 23.30 -25.31
N GLN A 148 16.65 22.60 -25.37
CA GLN A 148 15.43 23.06 -26.01
C GLN A 148 14.23 22.52 -25.26
N ASN A 149 13.56 23.43 -24.54
CA ASN A 149 12.20 23.38 -24.01
C ASN A 149 11.81 22.17 -23.14
N SER A 150 11.21 22.49 -22.00
CA SER A 150 10.44 21.56 -21.15
C SER A 150 9.72 20.52 -22.03
N PRO A 151 9.93 19.20 -21.85
CA PRO A 151 9.26 18.23 -22.69
C PRO A 151 7.76 18.40 -22.48
N LYS A 152 7.10 18.84 -23.54
CA LYS A 152 5.65 18.81 -23.68
C LYS A 152 5.24 17.34 -23.47
N PRO A 153 4.18 17.02 -22.70
CA PRO A 153 3.78 15.64 -22.50
C PRO A 153 3.52 15.01 -23.87
N THR A 154 4.37 14.06 -24.27
CA THR A 154 4.26 13.39 -25.56
C THR A 154 3.14 12.36 -25.47
N VAL A 155 1.90 12.84 -25.45
CA VAL A 155 0.71 11.98 -25.57
C VAL A 155 0.73 11.41 -26.98
N THR A 156 1.31 10.21 -27.12
CA THR A 156 1.34 9.47 -28.39
C THR A 156 0.02 8.76 -28.70
N SER A 157 -0.95 8.79 -27.77
CA SER A 157 -2.25 8.15 -27.97
C SER A 157 -3.12 8.94 -28.94
N ASN A 158 -3.63 8.27 -29.98
CA ASN A 158 -4.65 8.82 -30.89
C ASN A 158 -6.08 8.76 -30.33
N ASN A 159 -6.26 8.26 -29.10
CA ASN A 159 -7.58 8.12 -28.48
C ASN A 159 -8.10 9.47 -27.95
N SER A 160 -9.26 9.92 -28.44
CA SER A 160 -9.84 11.24 -28.10
C SER A 160 -10.25 11.38 -26.64
N LYS A 161 -10.78 10.30 -26.01
CA LYS A 161 -11.19 10.32 -24.60
C LYS A 161 -9.99 10.40 -23.67
N LEU A 162 -8.92 9.65 -23.94
CA LEU A 162 -7.70 9.76 -23.17
C LEU A 162 -7.05 11.13 -23.34
N LYS A 163 -7.03 11.70 -24.55
CA LYS A 163 -6.58 13.08 -24.76
C LYS A 163 -7.38 14.08 -23.93
N THR A 164 -8.70 13.90 -23.86
CA THR A 164 -9.59 14.76 -23.06
C THR A 164 -9.24 14.64 -21.58
N LEU A 165 -9.16 13.42 -21.04
CA LEU A 165 -8.73 13.17 -19.66
C LEU A 165 -7.38 13.84 -19.36
N LEU A 166 -6.37 13.62 -20.19
CA LEU A 166 -5.04 14.21 -20.00
C LEU A 166 -5.05 15.73 -20.09
N SER A 167 -5.92 16.32 -20.92
CA SER A 167 -6.08 17.77 -21.02
C SER A 167 -6.74 18.37 -19.77
N GLU A 168 -7.70 17.67 -19.17
CA GLU A 168 -8.36 18.07 -17.92
C GLU A 168 -7.40 18.02 -16.73
N LEU A 169 -6.47 17.07 -16.73
CA LEU A 169 -5.39 17.00 -15.75
C LEU A 169 -4.41 18.17 -15.88
N GLY A 170 -4.21 18.69 -17.11
CA GLY A 170 -3.34 19.82 -17.38
C GLY A 170 -1.91 19.62 -16.86
N SER A 171 -1.37 20.62 -16.15
CA SER A 171 -0.03 20.58 -15.53
C SER A 171 -0.03 20.04 -14.09
N LYS A 172 -1.14 19.43 -13.65
CA LYS A 172 -1.26 18.97 -12.24
C LYS A 172 -0.52 17.66 -11.98
N GLY A 173 -0.43 16.78 -12.99
CA GLY A 173 0.31 15.51 -12.92
C GLY A 173 1.81 15.64 -13.20
N HIS A 174 2.51 14.51 -13.21
CA HIS A 174 3.93 14.42 -13.57
C HIS A 174 4.16 14.82 -15.03
N ALA A 175 5.26 15.53 -15.31
CA ALA A 175 5.54 16.10 -16.64
C ALA A 175 5.61 15.02 -17.75
N GLU A 176 6.28 13.91 -17.46
CA GLU A 176 6.42 12.78 -18.40
C GLU A 176 5.26 11.79 -18.32
N TYR A 177 4.56 11.73 -17.18
CA TYR A 177 3.54 10.72 -16.88
C TYR A 177 2.33 11.36 -16.22
N PRO A 178 1.45 12.05 -16.99
CA PRO A 178 0.45 12.96 -16.42
C PRO A 178 -0.59 12.30 -15.51
N LEU A 179 -0.73 10.97 -15.57
CA LEU A 179 -1.62 10.20 -14.68
C LEU A 179 -1.01 9.96 -13.29
N LEU A 180 0.26 10.30 -13.06
CA LEU A 180 0.97 10.14 -11.80
C LEU A 180 1.18 11.48 -11.09
N ARG A 181 1.40 11.44 -9.77
CA ARG A 181 1.76 12.63 -8.99
C ARG A 181 3.15 13.12 -9.33
N LYS A 182 3.30 14.44 -9.42
CA LYS A 182 4.60 15.08 -9.68
C LYS A 182 5.51 15.14 -8.44
N GLU A 183 4.92 15.07 -7.24
CA GLU A 183 5.63 15.14 -5.96
C GLU A 183 6.35 13.82 -5.61
N TYR A 184 5.95 12.72 -6.24
CA TYR A 184 6.50 11.40 -6.01
C TYR A 184 7.40 10.99 -7.17
N ALA A 185 8.38 10.13 -6.88
CA ALA A 185 9.13 9.46 -7.92
C ALA A 185 8.17 8.65 -8.81
N VAL A 186 8.39 8.66 -10.12
CA VAL A 186 7.63 7.88 -11.10
C VAL A 186 7.52 6.41 -10.69
N THR A 187 8.61 5.84 -10.16
CA THR A 187 8.71 4.46 -9.68
C THR A 187 7.79 4.13 -8.49
N SER A 188 7.30 5.14 -7.76
CA SER A 188 6.27 4.93 -6.73
C SER A 188 4.93 4.51 -7.33
N GLY A 189 4.71 4.85 -8.62
CA GLY A 189 3.46 4.66 -9.32
C GLY A 189 2.26 5.30 -8.65
N MET A 190 2.46 6.36 -7.85
CA MET A 190 1.37 7.01 -7.12
C MET A 190 0.45 7.77 -8.09
N PRO A 191 -0.84 7.40 -8.19
CA PRO A 191 -1.76 8.04 -9.13
C PRO A 191 -2.03 9.49 -8.72
N TYR A 192 -2.21 10.35 -9.71
CA TYR A 192 -2.55 11.75 -9.47
C TYR A 192 -3.90 11.90 -8.77
N THR A 193 -4.93 11.27 -9.34
CA THR A 193 -6.31 11.28 -8.84
C THR A 193 -6.91 9.87 -8.83
N ASP A 194 -8.07 9.70 -8.20
CA ASP A 194 -8.85 8.46 -8.32
C ASP A 194 -9.47 8.37 -9.73
N PHE A 195 -8.98 7.42 -10.53
CA PHE A 195 -9.47 7.18 -11.89
C PHE A 195 -10.63 6.17 -11.97
N SER A 196 -11.12 5.66 -10.84
CA SER A 196 -12.14 4.61 -10.81
C SER A 196 -13.42 5.01 -11.55
N GLY A 197 -13.89 6.24 -11.37
CA GLY A 197 -15.06 6.76 -12.08
C GLY A 197 -14.89 6.72 -13.61
N TRP A 198 -13.77 7.24 -14.12
CA TRP A 198 -13.48 7.26 -15.55
C TRP A 198 -13.37 5.84 -16.14
N VAL A 199 -12.71 4.93 -15.40
CA VAL A 199 -12.58 3.52 -15.81
C VAL A 199 -13.94 2.84 -15.87
N ILE A 200 -14.80 3.06 -14.87
CA ILE A 200 -16.16 2.51 -14.81
C ILE A 200 -17.01 3.01 -15.98
N GLU A 201 -16.90 4.28 -16.36
CA GLU A 201 -17.59 4.82 -17.55
C GLU A 201 -17.18 4.09 -18.83
N GLN A 202 -15.88 3.80 -19.00
CA GLN A 202 -15.42 3.06 -20.19
C GLN A 202 -15.88 1.60 -20.16
N LEU A 203 -15.90 0.95 -18.99
CA LEU A 203 -16.42 -0.40 -18.82
C LEU A 203 -17.93 -0.47 -19.16
N LYS A 204 -18.72 0.49 -18.65
CA LYS A 204 -20.16 0.61 -18.95
C LYS A 204 -20.43 0.81 -20.45
N ALA A 205 -19.65 1.68 -21.08
CA ALA A 205 -19.74 1.94 -22.52
C ALA A 205 -19.15 0.82 -23.40
N LYS A 206 -18.51 -0.20 -22.80
CA LYS A 206 -17.72 -1.22 -23.49
C LYS A 206 -16.66 -0.63 -24.43
N ASP A 207 -16.13 0.55 -24.10
CA ASP A 207 -15.10 1.23 -24.86
C ASP A 207 -13.71 0.73 -24.46
N TYR A 208 -13.43 -0.51 -24.82
CA TYR A 208 -12.17 -1.18 -24.49
C TYR A 208 -10.96 -0.56 -25.19
N ASN A 209 -11.16 0.16 -26.29
CA ASN A 209 -10.09 0.88 -26.96
C ASN A 209 -9.60 2.05 -26.12
N SER A 210 -10.52 2.87 -25.59
CA SER A 210 -10.18 3.96 -24.68
C SER A 210 -9.62 3.42 -23.36
N LEU A 211 -10.21 2.35 -22.83
CA LEU A 211 -9.73 1.72 -21.60
C LEU A 211 -8.31 1.15 -21.75
N TYR A 212 -8.02 0.47 -22.87
CA TYR A 212 -6.66 -0.02 -23.15
C TYR A 212 -5.66 1.12 -23.31
N ALA A 213 -6.04 2.20 -24.03
CA ALA A 213 -5.18 3.37 -24.16
C ALA A 213 -4.83 3.97 -22.78
N PHE A 214 -5.81 4.03 -21.86
CA PHE A 214 -5.57 4.42 -20.47
C PHE A 214 -4.65 3.44 -19.76
N VAL A 215 -4.90 2.12 -19.81
CA VAL A 215 -4.06 1.10 -19.17
C VAL A 215 -2.62 1.19 -19.65
N LYS A 216 -2.42 1.33 -20.97
CA LYS A 216 -1.10 1.53 -21.58
C LYS A 216 -0.38 2.70 -20.91
N GLU A 217 -1.03 3.85 -20.85
CA GLU A 217 -0.37 5.05 -20.32
C GLU A 217 -0.21 5.03 -18.80
N TYR A 218 -1.19 4.48 -18.10
CA TYR A 218 -1.18 4.36 -16.64
C TYR A 218 -0.17 3.32 -16.14
N TYR A 219 0.17 2.29 -16.94
CA TYR A 219 1.08 1.21 -16.53
C TYR A 219 2.50 1.45 -17.05
N LEU A 220 2.66 1.86 -18.31
CA LEU A 220 3.99 2.17 -18.85
C LEU A 220 4.61 3.37 -18.13
N GLY A 221 3.79 4.31 -17.65
CA GLY A 221 4.27 5.37 -16.79
C GLY A 221 4.72 4.94 -15.40
N LYS A 222 4.32 3.76 -14.92
CA LYS A 222 4.79 3.22 -13.63
C LYS A 222 6.05 2.37 -13.79
N ASP A 223 6.23 1.77 -14.96
CA ASP A 223 7.14 0.63 -15.14
C ASP A 223 7.40 0.31 -16.63
N SER A 224 8.12 1.17 -17.33
CA SER A 224 8.40 1.06 -18.78
C SER A 224 9.20 -0.18 -19.16
N ASP A 225 9.94 -0.77 -18.21
CA ASP A 225 10.96 -1.78 -18.46
C ASP A 225 10.45 -3.21 -18.22
N THR A 226 9.26 -3.36 -17.63
CA THR A 226 8.72 -4.69 -17.22
C THR A 226 7.78 -5.30 -18.25
N TYR A 227 7.16 -4.50 -19.13
CA TYR A 227 6.20 -5.02 -20.12
C TYR A 227 6.48 -4.46 -21.50
N SER A 228 6.55 -5.35 -22.49
CA SER A 228 6.31 -4.92 -23.86
C SER A 228 4.83 -4.52 -24.02
N GLU A 229 4.56 -3.55 -24.90
CA GLU A 229 3.19 -3.14 -25.21
C GLU A 229 2.31 -4.32 -25.66
N GLN A 230 2.89 -5.29 -26.37
CA GLN A 230 2.22 -6.50 -26.82
C GLN A 230 1.80 -7.41 -25.66
N GLU A 231 2.67 -7.62 -24.67
CA GLU A 231 2.34 -8.40 -23.47
C GLU A 231 1.26 -7.71 -22.65
N LEU A 232 1.34 -6.38 -22.49
CA LEU A 232 0.31 -5.62 -21.79
C LEU A 232 -1.05 -5.72 -22.49
N LYS A 233 -1.08 -5.70 -23.83
CA LYS A 233 -2.29 -5.90 -24.61
C LYS A 233 -2.91 -7.27 -24.37
N LYS A 234 -2.11 -8.34 -24.52
CA LYS A 234 -2.56 -9.72 -24.32
C LYS A 234 -3.11 -9.93 -22.91
N THR A 235 -2.43 -9.36 -21.92
CA THR A 235 -2.85 -9.38 -20.52
C THR A 235 -4.19 -8.67 -20.31
N PHE A 236 -4.34 -7.48 -20.87
CA PHE A 236 -5.60 -6.73 -20.81
C PHE A 236 -6.76 -7.48 -21.49
N GLU A 237 -6.54 -8.02 -22.68
CA GLU A 237 -7.53 -8.83 -23.40
C GLU A 237 -7.93 -10.08 -22.59
N LYS A 238 -6.95 -10.77 -21.98
CA LYS A 238 -7.22 -11.91 -21.08
C LYS A 238 -8.09 -11.46 -19.89
N PHE A 239 -7.77 -10.34 -19.26
CA PHE A 239 -8.55 -9.79 -18.15
C PHE A 239 -10.00 -9.52 -18.54
N LEU A 240 -10.26 -8.98 -19.73
CA LEU A 240 -11.62 -8.72 -20.22
C LEU A 240 -12.47 -9.98 -20.40
N THR A 241 -11.86 -11.18 -20.48
CA THR A 241 -12.60 -12.44 -20.55
C THR A 241 -13.09 -12.94 -19.18
N LYS A 242 -12.62 -12.35 -18.07
CA LYS A 242 -13.04 -12.72 -16.71
C LYS A 242 -14.48 -12.30 -16.46
N ASN A 243 -15.32 -13.27 -16.09
CA ASN A 243 -16.73 -13.01 -15.79
C ASN A 243 -16.95 -12.80 -14.28
N PHE A 244 -16.68 -11.59 -13.79
CA PHE A 244 -16.90 -11.22 -12.39
C PHE A 244 -18.37 -11.39 -11.97
N LYS A 245 -19.31 -11.16 -12.89
CA LYS A 245 -20.75 -11.33 -12.63
C LYS A 245 -21.11 -12.79 -12.32
N ALA A 246 -20.40 -13.78 -12.90
CA ALA A 246 -20.66 -15.19 -12.64
C ALA A 246 -20.36 -15.63 -11.19
N LEU A 247 -19.67 -14.80 -10.41
CA LEU A 247 -19.46 -15.06 -8.98
C LEU A 247 -20.73 -14.82 -8.15
N PHE A 248 -21.72 -14.10 -8.67
CA PHE A 248 -22.85 -13.61 -7.89
C PHE A 248 -24.19 -13.96 -8.53
N SER A 249 -25.16 -14.40 -7.71
CA SER A 249 -26.57 -14.57 -8.14
C SER A 249 -27.32 -13.26 -8.07
N ASN A 250 -26.94 -12.41 -7.11
CA ASN A 250 -27.54 -11.10 -6.86
C ASN A 250 -26.46 -10.14 -6.38
N ILE A 251 -26.23 -9.05 -7.12
CA ILE A 251 -25.31 -7.98 -6.74
C ILE A 251 -25.65 -6.74 -7.57
N ASP A 252 -25.43 -5.56 -7.00
CA ASP A 252 -25.51 -4.30 -7.73
C ASP A 252 -24.49 -4.30 -8.89
N GLU A 253 -24.94 -3.96 -10.10
CA GLU A 253 -24.08 -3.91 -11.28
C GLU A 253 -22.93 -2.90 -11.12
N GLN A 254 -23.18 -1.82 -10.37
CA GLN A 254 -22.13 -0.85 -10.03
C GLN A 254 -20.99 -1.50 -9.24
N ALA A 255 -21.28 -2.43 -8.33
CA ALA A 255 -20.24 -3.14 -7.58
C ALA A 255 -19.38 -4.03 -8.48
N ILE A 256 -19.95 -4.63 -9.53
CA ILE A 256 -19.19 -5.40 -10.52
C ILE A 256 -18.19 -4.49 -11.25
N PHE A 257 -18.64 -3.31 -11.70
CA PHE A 257 -17.75 -2.35 -12.36
C PHE A 257 -16.66 -1.85 -11.41
N GLU A 258 -16.96 -1.68 -10.12
CA GLU A 258 -15.97 -1.29 -9.12
C GLU A 258 -14.92 -2.37 -8.87
N ILE A 259 -15.32 -3.65 -8.84
CA ILE A 259 -14.36 -4.77 -8.79
C ILE A 259 -13.45 -4.72 -10.03
N GLN A 260 -14.02 -4.59 -11.23
CA GLN A 260 -13.21 -4.54 -12.45
C GLN A 260 -12.25 -3.34 -12.47
N ALA A 261 -12.74 -2.16 -12.10
CA ALA A 261 -11.93 -0.95 -12.01
C ALA A 261 -10.83 -1.09 -10.96
N PHE A 262 -11.11 -1.73 -9.82
CA PHE A 262 -10.11 -2.01 -8.79
C PHE A 262 -8.94 -2.82 -9.34
N PHE A 263 -9.22 -3.93 -10.04
CA PHE A 263 -8.18 -4.75 -10.67
C PHE A 263 -7.38 -3.96 -11.71
N ILE A 264 -8.04 -3.14 -12.52
CA ILE A 264 -7.37 -2.28 -13.51
C ILE A 264 -6.47 -1.24 -12.83
N LEU A 265 -6.86 -0.64 -11.72
CA LEU A 265 -6.07 0.41 -11.08
C LEU A 265 -4.92 -0.11 -10.22
N LYS A 266 -5.07 -1.32 -9.68
CA LYS A 266 -4.09 -1.98 -8.80
C LYS A 266 -3.13 -2.94 -9.51
N ARG A 267 -3.05 -2.89 -10.84
CA ARG A 267 -2.26 -3.85 -11.65
C ARG A 267 -2.69 -5.29 -11.51
N GLY A 268 -3.89 -5.55 -11.00
CA GLY A 268 -4.46 -6.89 -10.91
C GLY A 268 -4.79 -7.53 -12.26
N ILE A 269 -4.59 -6.87 -13.41
CA ILE A 269 -4.87 -7.45 -14.73
C ILE A 269 -3.83 -8.49 -15.17
N ASP A 270 -2.62 -8.44 -14.63
CA ASP A 270 -1.47 -9.28 -15.05
C ASP A 270 -1.42 -10.67 -14.43
N ASP A 271 -2.34 -10.99 -13.51
CA ASP A 271 -2.35 -12.21 -12.71
C ASP A 271 -1.03 -12.45 -11.92
N PHE A 272 -0.07 -11.52 -11.95
CA PHE A 272 1.26 -11.75 -11.41
C PHE A 272 1.26 -11.45 -9.90
N ASN A 273 1.57 -12.47 -9.10
CA ASN A 273 1.61 -12.39 -7.63
C ASN A 273 0.30 -11.90 -6.99
N ARG A 274 -0.83 -11.94 -7.71
CA ARG A 274 -2.11 -11.51 -7.16
C ARG A 274 -2.55 -12.40 -5.99
N GLU A 275 -2.08 -13.65 -5.96
CA GLU A 275 -2.29 -14.57 -4.86
C GLU A 275 -1.78 -14.01 -3.52
N PHE A 276 -0.76 -13.14 -3.54
CA PHE A 276 -0.24 -12.48 -2.34
C PHE A 276 -1.19 -11.41 -1.77
N TRP A 277 -2.19 -10.96 -2.53
CA TRP A 277 -3.15 -9.94 -2.07
C TRP A 277 -3.93 -10.39 -0.83
N ILE A 278 -4.05 -11.71 -0.59
CA ILE A 278 -4.73 -12.29 0.58
C ILE A 278 -3.93 -12.15 1.88
N ALA A 279 -2.62 -11.91 1.80
CA ALA A 279 -1.72 -12.13 2.94
C ALA A 279 -0.93 -10.91 3.38
N GLU A 280 -1.22 -9.77 2.78
CA GLU A 280 -0.48 -8.56 3.10
C GLU A 280 -1.36 -7.48 3.72
N ASP A 281 -2.63 -7.75 4.04
CA ASP A 281 -3.61 -6.72 4.43
C ASP A 281 -3.44 -5.46 3.56
N LYS A 282 -3.32 -5.63 2.23
CA LYS A 282 -3.13 -4.53 1.27
C LYS A 282 -4.36 -4.43 0.39
N GLU A 283 -4.41 -5.18 -0.71
CA GLU A 283 -5.39 -4.88 -1.75
C GLU A 283 -6.74 -5.55 -1.53
N ALA A 284 -6.77 -6.76 -0.96
CA ALA A 284 -8.04 -7.39 -0.56
C ALA A 284 -8.80 -6.55 0.48
N GLU A 285 -8.10 -5.91 1.42
CA GLU A 285 -8.76 -5.04 2.41
C GLU A 285 -9.36 -3.78 1.76
N LEU A 286 -8.68 -3.17 0.78
CA LEU A 286 -9.25 -2.04 0.04
C LEU A 286 -10.49 -2.47 -0.73
N LEU A 287 -10.43 -3.61 -1.42
CA LEU A 287 -11.59 -4.15 -2.12
C LEU A 287 -12.73 -4.48 -1.14
N CYS A 288 -12.41 -4.99 0.04
CA CYS A 288 -13.38 -5.26 1.11
C CYS A 288 -14.09 -3.97 1.56
N LYS A 289 -13.33 -2.90 1.82
CA LYS A 289 -13.89 -1.57 2.15
C LYS A 289 -14.79 -1.05 1.03
N ILE A 290 -14.40 -1.16 -0.23
CA ILE A 290 -15.22 -0.77 -1.39
C ILE A 290 -16.53 -1.57 -1.41
N LEU A 291 -16.46 -2.89 -1.24
CA LEU A 291 -17.62 -3.78 -1.32
C LEU A 291 -18.53 -3.75 -0.09
N SER A 292 -18.05 -3.21 1.02
CA SER A 292 -18.75 -3.22 2.31
C SER A 292 -20.05 -2.43 2.39
N VAL A 293 -20.36 -1.64 1.36
CA VAL A 293 -21.63 -0.91 1.26
C VAL A 293 -22.67 -1.67 0.43
N TYR A 294 -22.33 -2.83 -0.14
CA TYR A 294 -23.23 -3.62 -0.96
C TYR A 294 -23.74 -4.87 -0.24
N SER A 295 -24.99 -5.20 -0.51
CA SER A 295 -25.50 -6.55 -0.29
C SER A 295 -25.22 -7.38 -1.54
N PHE A 296 -24.87 -8.66 -1.36
CA PHE A 296 -24.69 -9.58 -2.49
C PHE A 296 -24.87 -11.04 -2.07
N GLU A 297 -25.23 -11.86 -3.05
CA GLU A 297 -25.31 -13.32 -2.93
C GLU A 297 -24.29 -13.95 -3.86
N ILE A 298 -23.59 -14.96 -3.37
CA ILE A 298 -22.57 -15.68 -4.14
C ILE A 298 -23.16 -16.88 -4.87
N VAL A 299 -22.51 -17.30 -5.95
CA VAL A 299 -22.72 -18.61 -6.59
C VAL A 299 -21.62 -19.55 -6.10
N PRO A 300 -21.90 -20.48 -5.15
CA PRO A 300 -20.85 -21.27 -4.48
C PRO A 300 -19.95 -22.04 -5.45
N ASN A 301 -20.53 -22.62 -6.50
CA ASN A 301 -19.79 -23.40 -7.51
C ASN A 301 -18.75 -22.55 -8.25
N SER A 302 -18.98 -21.24 -8.40
CA SER A 302 -18.04 -20.31 -9.03
C SER A 302 -16.82 -20.03 -8.15
N PHE A 303 -16.91 -20.28 -6.83
CA PHE A 303 -15.81 -20.09 -5.88
C PHE A 303 -14.92 -21.33 -5.71
N GLU A 304 -15.37 -22.53 -6.07
CA GLU A 304 -14.54 -23.74 -5.93
C GLU A 304 -13.19 -23.66 -6.64
N PRO A 305 -13.08 -23.17 -7.88
CA PRO A 305 -11.78 -23.03 -8.55
C PRO A 305 -10.87 -22.03 -7.83
N LEU A 306 -11.45 -20.95 -7.30
CA LEU A 306 -10.73 -19.90 -6.58
C LEU A 306 -10.19 -20.44 -5.25
N ILE A 307 -10.99 -21.23 -4.52
CA ILE A 307 -10.56 -21.93 -3.30
C ILE A 307 -9.41 -22.88 -3.59
N LYS A 308 -9.51 -23.68 -4.67
CA LYS A 308 -8.44 -24.60 -5.08
C LYS A 308 -7.14 -23.84 -5.37
N LYS A 309 -7.24 -22.69 -6.07
CA LYS A 309 -6.11 -21.82 -6.38
C LYS A 309 -5.48 -21.22 -5.12
N ALA A 310 -6.28 -20.60 -4.24
CA ALA A 310 -5.82 -20.02 -2.99
C ALA A 310 -5.15 -21.06 -2.07
N ASN A 311 -5.77 -22.22 -1.90
CA ASN A 311 -5.22 -23.28 -1.06
C ASN A 311 -3.95 -23.90 -1.65
N LYS A 312 -3.83 -23.96 -2.98
CA LYS A 312 -2.57 -24.37 -3.62
C LYS A 312 -1.45 -23.40 -3.27
N PHE A 313 -1.69 -22.10 -3.45
CA PHE A 313 -0.73 -21.05 -3.10
C PHE A 313 -0.33 -21.09 -1.62
N LEU A 314 -1.29 -21.17 -0.69
CA LEU A 314 -1.00 -21.27 0.74
C LEU A 314 -0.14 -22.49 1.09
N ARG A 315 -0.41 -23.65 0.48
CA ARG A 315 0.43 -24.85 0.69
C ARG A 315 1.86 -24.69 0.19
N GLU A 316 2.06 -23.92 -0.88
CA GLU A 316 3.38 -23.62 -1.40
C GLU A 316 4.12 -22.67 -0.46
N MET A 317 3.50 -21.55 -0.07
CA MET A 317 4.12 -20.54 0.79
C MET A 317 4.46 -21.04 2.20
N ARG A 318 3.64 -21.93 2.77
CA ARG A 318 3.88 -22.54 4.10
C ARG A 318 5.17 -23.36 4.20
N LYS A 319 5.71 -23.81 3.05
CA LYS A 319 6.98 -24.55 3.03
C LYS A 319 8.18 -23.64 3.27
N ASP A 320 8.06 -22.38 2.86
CA ASP A 320 9.21 -21.49 2.70
C ASP A 320 9.29 -20.42 3.82
N VAL A 321 8.16 -20.03 4.42
CA VAL A 321 8.10 -18.92 5.38
C VAL A 321 7.08 -19.19 6.51
N GLU A 322 7.52 -19.04 7.77
CA GLU A 322 6.72 -19.30 8.99
C GLU A 322 5.40 -18.48 9.03
N PHE A 323 5.44 -17.23 8.57
CA PHE A 323 4.29 -16.33 8.48
C PHE A 323 3.03 -16.98 7.88
N TRP A 324 3.20 -17.84 6.88
CA TRP A 324 2.08 -18.46 6.17
C TRP A 324 1.45 -19.64 6.90
N LYS A 325 2.11 -20.18 7.94
CA LYS A 325 1.61 -21.35 8.68
C LYS A 325 0.33 -21.05 9.45
N ASP A 326 0.14 -19.81 9.86
CA ASP A 326 -1.04 -19.37 10.61
C ASP A 326 -2.27 -19.10 9.72
N TYR A 327 -2.06 -18.92 8.41
CA TYR A 327 -3.17 -18.78 7.46
C TYR A 327 -3.91 -20.11 7.32
N LYS A 328 -5.21 -20.14 7.61
CA LYS A 328 -6.05 -21.35 7.44
C LYS A 328 -6.38 -21.55 5.95
N ASN A 329 -6.57 -22.80 5.55
CA ASN A 329 -7.14 -23.09 4.24
C ASN A 329 -8.56 -22.54 4.13
N TYR A 330 -8.92 -22.09 2.93
CA TYR A 330 -10.29 -21.73 2.58
C TYR A 330 -11.13 -22.98 2.40
N LYS A 331 -12.38 -22.92 2.85
CA LYS A 331 -13.39 -23.97 2.68
C LYS A 331 -14.68 -23.35 2.18
N ILE A 332 -15.43 -24.08 1.36
CA ILE A 332 -16.66 -23.53 0.78
C ILE A 332 -17.72 -23.31 1.86
N GLU A 333 -17.73 -24.14 2.90
CA GLU A 333 -18.65 -24.06 4.04
C GLU A 333 -18.39 -22.84 4.94
N GLU A 334 -17.24 -22.18 4.79
CA GLU A 334 -16.91 -20.93 5.50
C GLU A 334 -17.50 -19.69 4.78
N LEU A 335 -17.97 -19.84 3.54
CA LEU A 335 -18.62 -18.76 2.80
C LEU A 335 -20.12 -18.73 3.09
N GLN A 336 -20.67 -17.54 3.26
CA GLN A 336 -22.13 -17.36 3.37
C GLN A 336 -22.71 -17.24 1.96
N ASN A 337 -23.87 -17.86 1.73
CA ASN A 337 -24.56 -17.76 0.45
C ASN A 337 -25.06 -16.33 0.19
N GLU A 338 -25.52 -15.63 1.23
CA GLU A 338 -26.05 -14.28 1.17
C GLU A 338 -25.35 -13.39 2.20
N TYR A 339 -24.88 -12.23 1.74
CA TYR A 339 -24.30 -11.17 2.54
C TYR A 339 -25.23 -9.97 2.51
N LYS A 340 -26.17 -9.92 3.46
CA LYS A 340 -27.15 -8.84 3.57
C LYS A 340 -26.62 -7.69 4.42
N LEU A 341 -26.70 -6.47 3.89
CA LEU A 341 -26.40 -5.23 4.59
C LEU A 341 -27.70 -4.43 4.79
N GLU A 342 -28.11 -4.29 6.05
CA GLU A 342 -29.28 -3.51 6.45
C GLU A 342 -28.86 -2.46 7.47
N THR A 343 -28.79 -1.21 7.04
CA THR A 343 -28.51 -0.07 7.92
C THR A 343 -29.83 0.56 8.40
N THR A 344 -29.78 1.32 9.48
CA THR A 344 -30.94 2.01 10.04
C THR A 344 -31.15 3.39 9.41
N ASN A 345 -30.07 4.16 9.23
CA ASN A 345 -30.12 5.55 8.78
C ASN A 345 -29.62 5.75 7.34
N GLY A 346 -29.33 4.67 6.61
CA GLY A 346 -28.98 4.73 5.20
C GLY A 346 -27.55 5.21 4.92
N LEU A 347 -26.61 5.06 5.86
CA LEU A 347 -25.20 5.43 5.65
C LEU A 347 -24.61 4.78 4.38
N GLU A 348 -24.90 3.52 4.13
CA GLU A 348 -24.47 2.80 2.93
C GLU A 348 -25.00 3.44 1.64
N LYS A 349 -26.23 3.96 1.64
CA LYS A 349 -26.80 4.66 0.49
C LYS A 349 -26.08 5.97 0.22
N LYS A 350 -25.71 6.71 1.28
CA LYS A 350 -24.92 7.94 1.16
C LYS A 350 -23.52 7.64 0.64
N LEU A 351 -22.86 6.62 1.20
CA LEU A 351 -21.53 6.21 0.75
C LEU A 351 -21.51 5.72 -0.71
N LYS A 352 -22.60 5.14 -1.23
CA LYS A 352 -22.72 4.78 -2.65
C LYS A 352 -22.82 5.97 -3.61
N GLN A 353 -23.04 7.19 -3.11
CA GLN A 353 -23.12 8.40 -3.96
C GLN A 353 -21.74 8.93 -4.36
N ILE A 354 -20.69 8.50 -3.67
CA ILE A 354 -19.29 8.87 -3.92
C ILE A 354 -18.53 7.68 -4.52
N ASN A 355 -17.39 7.96 -5.17
CA ASN A 355 -16.62 6.91 -5.84
C ASN A 355 -15.88 5.99 -4.86
N ALA A 356 -15.17 5.00 -5.40
CA ALA A 356 -14.45 4.02 -4.61
C ALA A 356 -13.32 4.65 -3.76
N GLY A 357 -12.52 5.56 -4.33
CA GLY A 357 -11.43 6.22 -3.60
C GLY A 357 -11.94 7.12 -2.47
N GLU A 358 -13.01 7.87 -2.69
CA GLU A 358 -13.66 8.69 -1.68
C GLU A 358 -14.22 7.82 -0.53
N ARG A 359 -14.82 6.66 -0.83
CA ARG A 359 -15.22 5.71 0.21
C ARG A 359 -14.03 5.16 0.99
N LEU A 360 -12.93 4.82 0.31
CA LEU A 360 -11.71 4.39 1.00
C LEU A 360 -11.18 5.47 1.93
N HIS A 361 -11.24 6.75 1.52
CA HIS A 361 -10.84 7.87 2.35
C HIS A 361 -11.73 8.04 3.58
N PHE A 362 -13.05 7.89 3.42
CA PHE A 362 -13.97 7.81 4.56
C PHE A 362 -13.59 6.68 5.52
N PHE A 363 -13.23 5.50 5.00
CA PHE A 363 -12.86 4.36 5.85
C PHE A 363 -11.51 4.53 6.56
N ASP A 364 -10.58 5.36 6.08
CA ASP A 364 -9.38 5.70 6.85
C ASP A 364 -9.74 6.36 8.19
N PHE A 365 -10.67 7.33 8.16
CA PHE A 365 -11.23 7.92 9.38
C PHE A 365 -12.02 6.90 10.19
N ALA A 366 -12.93 6.18 9.53
CA ALA A 366 -13.86 5.31 10.24
C ALA A 366 -13.13 4.20 11.02
N THR A 367 -12.03 3.67 10.50
CA THR A 367 -11.22 2.66 11.18
C THR A 367 -10.62 3.17 12.50
N VAL A 368 -10.28 4.46 12.58
CA VAL A 368 -9.72 5.08 13.80
C VAL A 368 -10.78 5.72 14.69
N TYR A 369 -12.05 5.77 14.23
CA TYR A 369 -13.14 6.46 14.93
C TYR A 369 -13.42 5.94 16.35
N SER A 370 -13.06 4.69 16.64
CA SER A 370 -13.22 4.11 17.99
C SER A 370 -12.42 4.85 19.07
N TYR A 371 -11.34 5.54 18.69
CA TYR A 371 -10.48 6.31 19.58
C TYR A 371 -10.18 7.73 19.09
N ARG A 372 -10.78 8.15 17.97
CA ARG A 372 -10.65 9.49 17.37
C ARG A 372 -12.03 10.03 17.02
N LYS A 373 -12.47 11.12 17.65
CA LYS A 373 -13.79 11.72 17.42
C LYS A 373 -13.82 12.65 16.21
N PHE A 374 -12.70 13.31 15.93
CA PHE A 374 -12.60 14.39 14.94
C PHE A 374 -11.68 14.02 13.78
N TRP A 375 -12.04 14.48 12.59
CA TRP A 375 -11.29 14.25 11.37
C TRP A 375 -10.93 15.56 10.69
N ASN A 376 -9.70 15.66 10.19
CA ASN A 376 -9.23 16.79 9.39
C ASN A 376 -9.05 16.47 7.91
N GLY A 377 -9.48 15.28 7.47
CA GLY A 377 -9.25 14.84 6.10
C GLY A 377 -7.89 14.22 5.85
N ASP A 378 -7.18 13.81 6.90
CA ASP A 378 -5.97 13.03 6.76
C ASP A 378 -6.26 11.61 6.23
N SER A 379 -5.33 11.07 5.46
CA SER A 379 -5.41 9.73 4.89
C SER A 379 -4.20 8.86 5.21
N SER A 380 -4.36 7.54 5.01
CA SER A 380 -3.26 6.59 5.04
C SER A 380 -2.51 6.56 3.69
N TYR A 381 -1.22 6.19 3.71
CA TYR A 381 -0.45 5.98 2.47
C TYR A 381 -1.13 4.97 1.55
N LYS A 382 -1.74 3.95 2.15
CA LYS A 382 -2.45 2.88 1.45
C LYS A 382 -3.63 3.43 0.63
N THR A 383 -4.43 4.31 1.20
CA THR A 383 -5.53 4.95 0.47
C THR A 383 -5.01 5.95 -0.56
N ARG A 384 -3.95 6.73 -0.26
CA ARG A 384 -3.29 7.60 -1.25
C ARG A 384 -2.78 6.84 -2.47
N SER A 385 -2.36 5.58 -2.31
CA SER A 385 -1.94 4.73 -3.43
C SER A 385 -3.07 4.42 -4.43
N PHE A 386 -4.34 4.63 -4.06
CA PHE A 386 -5.49 4.56 -4.97
C PHE A 386 -5.70 5.86 -5.78
N GLY A 387 -4.96 6.92 -5.45
CA GLY A 387 -5.00 8.19 -6.14
C GLY A 387 -5.82 9.29 -5.47
N ILE A 388 -6.33 9.08 -4.24
CA ILE A 388 -7.23 10.08 -3.62
C ILE A 388 -6.61 11.48 -3.51
N ASN A 389 -7.33 12.50 -3.96
CA ASN A 389 -7.04 13.89 -3.58
C ASN A 389 -7.77 14.18 -2.27
N GLU A 390 -7.04 14.29 -1.16
CA GLU A 390 -7.61 14.46 0.18
C GLU A 390 -8.56 15.66 0.25
N LEU A 391 -8.17 16.81 -0.32
CA LEU A 391 -8.98 18.03 -0.29
C LEU A 391 -10.30 17.87 -1.05
N ASP A 392 -10.24 17.36 -2.28
CA ASP A 392 -11.44 17.16 -3.11
C ASP A 392 -12.34 16.07 -2.51
N SER A 393 -11.73 15.01 -1.97
CA SER A 393 -12.42 13.89 -1.35
C SER A 393 -13.15 14.30 -0.08
N VAL A 394 -12.50 15.05 0.81
CA VAL A 394 -13.12 15.57 2.05
C VAL A 394 -14.30 16.48 1.73
N LYS A 395 -14.18 17.33 0.71
CA LYS A 395 -15.28 18.18 0.26
C LYS A 395 -16.49 17.33 -0.14
N LYS A 396 -16.32 16.34 -1.02
CA LYS A 396 -17.41 15.47 -1.48
C LYS A 396 -17.99 14.61 -0.37
N ILE A 397 -17.16 14.09 0.54
CA ILE A 397 -17.62 13.33 1.71
C ILE A 397 -18.44 14.22 2.65
N SER A 398 -18.04 15.47 2.84
CA SER A 398 -18.77 16.43 3.67
C SER A 398 -20.15 16.77 3.07
N GLU A 399 -20.25 16.84 1.74
CA GLU A 399 -21.51 17.06 1.01
C GLU A 399 -22.54 15.93 1.21
N LEU A 400 -22.13 14.74 1.65
CA LEU A 400 -23.06 13.66 2.03
C LEU A 400 -23.91 13.98 3.27
N GLY A 401 -23.51 14.99 4.05
CA GLY A 401 -24.19 15.40 5.28
C GLY A 401 -24.05 14.39 6.42
N ILE A 402 -23.02 13.54 6.41
CA ILE A 402 -22.71 12.55 7.46
C ILE A 402 -21.73 13.06 8.52
N PHE A 403 -21.20 14.27 8.32
CA PHE A 403 -20.34 14.98 9.25
C PHE A 403 -20.93 16.35 9.59
N ASP A 404 -20.63 16.82 10.80
CA ASP A 404 -20.80 18.22 11.20
C ASP A 404 -19.44 18.93 11.13
N SER A 405 -19.43 20.14 10.58
CA SER A 405 -18.27 21.02 10.70
C SER A 405 -18.21 21.57 12.12
N VAL A 406 -17.09 21.38 12.80
CA VAL A 406 -16.91 21.79 14.19
C VAL A 406 -15.73 22.75 14.32
N ASN A 407 -15.80 23.60 15.34
CA ASN A 407 -14.70 24.49 15.71
C ASN A 407 -14.41 24.32 17.21
N ASP A 408 -13.87 23.15 17.56
CA ASP A 408 -13.64 22.74 18.94
C ASP A 408 -12.13 22.65 19.22
N ILE A 409 -11.65 23.44 20.17
CA ILE A 409 -10.25 23.43 20.61
C ILE A 409 -9.83 22.03 21.11
N ASN A 410 -10.75 21.24 21.65
CA ASN A 410 -10.47 19.89 22.13
C ASN A 410 -10.22 18.90 20.98
N ALA A 411 -10.50 19.28 19.74
CA ALA A 411 -10.15 18.46 18.58
C ALA A 411 -8.65 18.50 18.27
N ILE A 412 -7.92 19.53 18.69
CA ILE A 412 -6.52 19.79 18.33
C ILE A 412 -5.63 18.55 18.50
N PRO A 413 -5.63 17.82 19.63
CA PRO A 413 -4.83 16.59 19.79
C PRO A 413 -5.04 15.53 18.71
N GLU A 414 -6.22 15.48 18.09
CA GLU A 414 -6.60 14.49 17.08
C GLU A 414 -6.37 14.96 15.64
N ILE A 415 -6.26 16.26 15.38
CA ILE A 415 -6.33 16.83 14.02
C ILE A 415 -5.06 17.52 13.55
N THR A 416 -4.01 17.54 14.36
CA THR A 416 -2.73 18.14 13.98
C THR A 416 -1.58 17.29 14.49
N SER A 417 -0.39 17.52 13.92
CA SER A 417 0.82 16.90 14.42
C SER A 417 1.38 17.68 15.62
N LYS A 418 2.09 16.97 16.51
CA LYS A 418 2.88 17.60 17.59
C LYS A 418 3.80 18.69 17.06
N GLY A 419 4.43 18.46 15.91
CA GLY A 419 5.38 19.39 15.29
C GLY A 419 4.71 20.70 14.91
N GLU A 420 3.57 20.63 14.21
CA GLU A 420 2.81 21.80 13.78
C GLU A 420 2.32 22.65 14.96
N LEU A 421 1.70 22.02 15.98
CA LEU A 421 1.23 22.75 17.17
C LEU A 421 2.41 23.42 17.90
N LYS A 422 3.51 22.69 18.10
CA LYS A 422 4.71 23.21 18.77
C LYS A 422 5.28 24.41 18.04
N GLU A 423 5.56 24.29 16.74
CA GLU A 423 6.17 25.37 15.96
C GLU A 423 5.29 26.61 15.92
N THR A 424 3.98 26.43 15.80
CA THR A 424 3.03 27.54 15.75
C THR A 424 2.90 28.23 17.11
N ALA A 425 2.91 27.47 18.20
CA ALA A 425 2.90 28.00 19.56
C ALA A 425 4.20 28.75 19.91
N GLU A 426 5.36 28.20 19.55
CA GLU A 426 6.66 28.86 19.76
C GLU A 426 6.74 30.19 19.00
N LYS A 427 6.24 30.23 17.75
CA LYS A 427 6.14 31.47 16.95
C LYS A 427 5.20 32.51 17.58
N ALA A 428 4.17 32.07 18.29
CA ALA A 428 3.25 32.93 19.03
C ALA A 428 3.80 33.36 20.41
N GLY A 429 5.03 32.96 20.77
CA GLY A 429 5.70 33.38 22.00
C GLY A 429 5.48 32.46 23.20
N PHE A 430 4.91 31.26 23.02
CA PHE A 430 4.75 30.29 24.09
C PHE A 430 6.03 29.47 24.30
N GLU A 431 6.45 29.29 25.56
CA GLU A 431 7.59 28.44 25.90
C GLU A 431 7.17 26.96 25.90
N ILE A 432 7.59 26.21 24.88
CA ILE A 432 7.27 24.79 24.71
C ILE A 432 8.53 23.94 24.78
N LYS A 433 8.56 22.91 25.63
CA LYS A 433 9.71 21.99 25.71
C LYS A 433 9.64 20.92 24.63
N LYS A 434 10.76 20.66 23.93
CA LYS A 434 10.86 19.64 22.88
C LYS A 434 10.42 18.23 23.34
N SER A 435 10.66 17.89 24.60
CA SER A 435 10.31 16.60 25.20
C SER A 435 8.83 16.42 25.56
N TRP A 436 8.01 17.48 25.49
CA TRP A 436 6.59 17.36 25.81
C TRP A 436 5.84 16.53 24.76
N THR A 437 4.86 15.76 25.22
CA THR A 437 3.90 15.04 24.37
C THR A 437 2.87 16.02 23.79
N MET A 438 2.11 15.59 22.77
CA MET A 438 1.02 16.40 22.20
C MET A 438 0.05 16.88 23.28
N ASP A 439 -0.41 15.97 24.12
CA ASP A 439 -1.34 16.27 25.22
C ASP A 439 -0.74 17.27 26.21
N LYS A 440 0.55 17.11 26.57
CA LYS A 440 1.21 18.01 27.51
C LYS A 440 1.38 19.43 26.95
N ILE A 441 1.64 19.56 25.64
CA ILE A 441 1.69 20.87 24.97
C ILE A 441 0.31 21.51 25.02
N PHE A 442 -0.72 20.76 24.61
CA PHE A 442 -2.11 21.22 24.59
C PHE A 442 -2.60 21.63 25.99
N GLU A 443 -2.45 20.76 26.99
CA GLU A 443 -2.80 21.03 28.39
C GLU A 443 -2.06 22.24 28.95
N ASN A 444 -0.80 22.46 28.57
CA ASN A 444 -0.05 23.63 29.01
C ASN A 444 -0.62 24.93 28.42
N LEU A 445 -0.99 24.92 27.14
CA LEU A 445 -1.62 26.07 26.48
C LEU A 445 -3.03 26.33 27.03
N MET A 446 -3.77 25.29 27.41
CA MET A 446 -5.11 25.42 27.99
C MET A 446 -5.14 26.10 29.37
N LYS A 447 -4.00 26.24 30.08
CA LYS A 447 -3.94 26.80 31.44
C LYS A 447 -4.11 28.32 31.51
N SER A 448 -3.90 29.04 30.42
CA SER A 448 -3.98 30.51 30.40
C SER A 448 -4.99 31.01 29.37
N GLU A 449 -5.61 32.16 29.63
CA GLU A 449 -6.54 32.79 28.67
C GLU A 449 -5.86 33.09 27.33
N GLN A 450 -4.60 33.54 27.37
CA GLN A 450 -3.82 33.79 26.17
C GLN A 450 -3.58 32.51 25.36
N GLY A 451 -3.30 31.39 26.03
CA GLY A 451 -3.11 30.10 25.37
C GLY A 451 -4.43 29.53 24.81
N GLN A 452 -5.54 29.68 25.53
CA GLN A 452 -6.87 29.33 25.00
C GLN A 452 -7.25 30.17 23.79
N GLY A 453 -6.99 31.49 23.81
CA GLY A 453 -7.20 32.38 22.67
C GLY A 453 -6.36 31.99 21.46
N PHE A 454 -5.09 31.62 21.67
CA PHE A 454 -4.23 31.06 20.63
C PHE A 454 -4.81 29.77 20.04
N LEU A 455 -5.26 28.83 20.88
CA LEU A 455 -5.84 27.56 20.42
C LEU A 455 -7.13 27.79 19.63
N GLN A 456 -7.98 28.75 20.05
CA GLN A 456 -9.18 29.17 19.32
C GLN A 456 -8.87 29.71 17.93
N GLU A 457 -7.84 30.54 17.78
CA GLU A 457 -7.40 31.02 16.47
C GLU A 457 -6.75 29.92 15.63
N PHE A 458 -5.96 29.05 16.25
CA PHE A 458 -5.32 27.92 15.58
C PHE A 458 -6.34 26.96 14.95
N VAL A 459 -7.48 26.75 15.62
CA VAL A 459 -8.52 25.82 15.17
C VAL A 459 -9.43 26.42 14.07
N LYS A 460 -9.65 27.75 14.07
CA LYS A 460 -10.50 28.45 13.07
C LYS A 460 -10.07 28.25 11.62
N GLY A 461 -8.78 28.02 11.38
CA GLY A 461 -8.22 27.81 10.04
C GLY A 461 -8.28 26.36 9.55
N LYS A 462 -8.81 25.42 10.34
CA LYS A 462 -8.79 23.98 10.05
C LYS A 462 -10.18 23.48 9.65
N SER A 463 -10.21 22.59 8.66
CA SER A 463 -11.42 21.82 8.35
C SER A 463 -11.52 20.68 9.36
N ILE A 464 -12.49 20.75 10.27
CA ILE A 464 -12.69 19.73 11.31
C ILE A 464 -14.09 19.18 11.18
N LEU A 465 -14.15 17.86 11.06
CA LEU A 465 -15.35 17.11 10.84
C LEU A 465 -15.59 16.19 12.03
N ALA A 466 -16.77 16.30 12.63
CA ALA A 466 -17.25 15.35 13.62
C ALA A 466 -18.28 14.42 12.94
N PHE A 467 -18.09 13.11 13.06
CA PHE A 467 -19.05 12.16 12.48
C PHE A 467 -20.36 12.20 13.25
N LYS A 468 -21.48 12.29 12.54
CA LYS A 468 -22.80 12.41 13.18
C LYS A 468 -23.17 11.12 13.89
N ASP A 469 -23.57 11.26 15.16
CA ASP A 469 -23.89 10.12 16.03
C ASP A 469 -25.04 9.26 15.48
N GLU A 470 -25.95 9.83 14.68
CA GLU A 470 -27.04 9.08 14.04
C GLU A 470 -26.51 7.94 13.15
N TYR A 471 -25.36 8.10 12.50
CA TYR A 471 -24.78 7.05 11.64
C TYR A 471 -23.86 6.08 12.38
N ARG A 472 -23.66 6.23 13.69
CA ARG A 472 -22.75 5.37 14.48
C ARG A 472 -23.17 3.89 14.45
N ASN A 473 -24.46 3.62 14.56
CA ASN A 473 -24.97 2.25 14.50
C ASN A 473 -24.78 1.65 13.10
N ASP A 474 -25.08 2.42 12.06
CA ASP A 474 -24.87 2.00 10.66
C ASP A 474 -23.39 1.68 10.39
N LEU A 475 -22.48 2.52 10.89
CA LEU A 475 -21.04 2.27 10.75
C LEU A 475 -20.62 0.96 11.42
N THR A 476 -21.16 0.67 12.61
CA THR A 476 -20.91 -0.60 13.31
C THR A 476 -21.43 -1.79 12.49
N ILE A 477 -22.59 -1.65 11.86
CA ILE A 477 -23.17 -2.67 10.97
C ILE A 477 -22.27 -2.89 9.75
N ILE A 478 -21.79 -1.82 9.11
CA ILE A 478 -20.87 -1.89 7.97
C ILE A 478 -19.55 -2.56 8.37
N PHE A 479 -18.98 -2.28 9.54
CA PHE A 479 -17.76 -2.98 9.98
C PHE A 479 -17.98 -4.46 10.21
N LYS A 480 -19.10 -4.86 10.84
CA LYS A 480 -19.45 -6.27 10.96
C LYS A 480 -19.66 -6.92 9.59
N HIS A 481 -20.17 -6.17 8.61
CA HIS A 481 -20.29 -6.64 7.24
C HIS A 481 -18.93 -6.83 6.58
N GLN A 482 -17.99 -5.90 6.75
CA GLN A 482 -16.59 -6.03 6.29
C GLN A 482 -15.95 -7.33 6.80
N GLU A 483 -16.10 -7.61 8.09
CA GLU A 483 -15.58 -8.84 8.71
C GLU A 483 -16.18 -10.10 8.06
N LYS A 484 -17.50 -10.10 7.81
CA LYS A 484 -18.21 -11.23 7.18
C LYS A 484 -17.76 -11.48 5.74
N ILE A 485 -17.57 -10.42 4.95
CA ILE A 485 -17.25 -10.55 3.52
C ILE A 485 -15.76 -10.79 3.26
N LYS A 486 -14.87 -10.52 4.24
CA LYS A 486 -13.40 -10.57 4.05
C LYS A 486 -12.93 -11.84 3.31
N ARG A 487 -13.35 -13.03 3.79
CA ARG A 487 -12.96 -14.31 3.18
C ARG A 487 -13.44 -14.47 1.73
N THR A 488 -14.63 -13.98 1.41
CA THR A 488 -15.16 -14.00 0.04
C THR A 488 -14.38 -13.02 -0.84
N VAL A 489 -14.04 -11.84 -0.32
CA VAL A 489 -13.23 -10.85 -1.04
C VAL A 489 -11.82 -11.35 -1.31
N ASP A 490 -11.17 -12.02 -0.36
CA ASP A 490 -9.87 -12.67 -0.57
C ASP A 490 -9.93 -13.63 -1.77
N LEU A 491 -11.00 -14.43 -1.87
CA LEU A 491 -11.19 -15.33 -3.01
C LEU A 491 -11.51 -14.59 -4.31
N ILE A 492 -12.25 -13.48 -4.28
CA ILE A 492 -12.46 -12.64 -5.47
C ILE A 492 -11.12 -12.18 -6.04
N THR A 493 -10.12 -11.86 -5.20
CA THR A 493 -8.77 -11.50 -5.68
C THR A 493 -8.06 -12.64 -6.42
N MET A 494 -8.51 -13.90 -6.29
CA MET A 494 -7.90 -15.04 -6.99
C MET A 494 -8.34 -15.17 -8.44
N MET A 495 -9.42 -14.49 -8.84
CA MET A 495 -9.97 -14.44 -10.21
C MET A 495 -8.91 -14.11 -11.23
#